data_AF-A0A920I5E2-F1
#
_entry.id   AF-A0A920I5E2-F1
#
_cell.length_a   1.000
_cell.length_b   1.000
_cell.length_c   1.000
_cell.angle_alpha   90.00
_cell.angle_beta   90.00
_cell.angle_gamma   90.00
#
_symmetry.space_group_name_H-M   'P 1'
#
loop_
_entity.id
_entity.type
_entity.pdbx_description
1 polymer ?
#
loop_
_entity_poly.entity_id
_entity_poly.type
_entity_poly.pdbx_seq_one_letter_code
_entity_poly.pdbx_strand_id
1 'polypeptide(L)'
;MLRRCWNQLRPLPLPRDEPISGIVFANRGDIGYTSFYTTRTYLQDHLDNCQTLLSGIERALEALAKESCVDIASELSDLFPDVPTPILATAIGGYQSSNLWPRQSDLPVAAFVRLKSALLAGGLISRDIPYENVIARLEAS
;
A
#
# COMPACT_ATOMS: atom_id res chain seq x y z
N MET A 1 -4.22 17.63 18.70
CA MET A 1 -5.17 17.71 17.56
C MET A 1 -5.34 16.40 16.79
N LEU A 2 -4.34 15.51 16.72
CA LEU A 2 -4.44 14.20 16.04
C LEU A 2 -5.36 13.15 16.71
N ARG A 3 -5.77 13.35 17.98
CA ARG A 3 -6.76 12.49 18.67
C ARG A 3 -8.22 12.74 18.27
N ARG A 4 -8.54 13.88 17.64
CA ARG A 4 -9.94 14.18 17.24
C ARG A 4 -10.33 13.58 15.88
N CYS A 5 -9.39 13.42 14.95
CA CYS A 5 -9.69 12.83 13.63
C CYS A 5 -9.97 11.31 13.70
N TRP A 6 -9.34 10.58 14.62
CA TRP A 6 -9.58 9.14 14.78
C TRP A 6 -11.00 8.82 15.28
N ASN A 7 -11.57 9.67 16.14
CA ASN A 7 -12.92 9.47 16.69
C ASN A 7 -14.06 9.79 15.71
N GLN A 8 -13.78 10.43 14.57
CA GLN A 8 -14.75 10.65 13.48
C GLN A 8 -14.77 9.51 12.45
N LEU A 9 -13.84 8.55 12.56
CA LEU A 9 -13.81 7.32 11.77
C LEU A 9 -14.43 6.14 12.54
N ARG A 10 -15.55 6.35 13.24
CA ARG A 10 -16.39 5.20 13.63
C ARG A 10 -16.82 4.53 12.32
N PRO A 11 -16.58 3.22 12.14
CA PRO A 11 -17.22 2.53 11.04
C PRO A 11 -18.73 2.72 11.21
N LEU A 12 -19.38 3.26 10.17
CA LEU A 12 -20.83 3.16 10.05
C LEU A 12 -21.19 1.68 10.21
N PRO A 13 -22.25 1.33 10.98
CA PRO A 13 -22.69 -0.05 11.05
C PRO A 13 -22.98 -0.51 9.62
N LEU A 14 -22.21 -1.48 9.15
CA LEU A 14 -22.38 -2.01 7.80
C LEU A 14 -23.79 -2.62 7.73
N PRO A 15 -24.64 -2.21 6.78
CA PRO A 15 -25.94 -2.85 6.58
C PRO A 15 -25.68 -4.33 6.27
N ARG A 16 -26.36 -5.22 7.01
CA ARG A 16 -26.05 -6.67 7.04
C ARG A 16 -26.42 -7.41 5.75
N ASP A 17 -27.08 -6.76 4.80
CA ASP A 17 -27.74 -7.44 3.67
C ASP A 17 -27.48 -6.81 2.29
N GLU A 18 -26.47 -5.95 2.14
CA GLU A 18 -26.08 -5.40 0.83
C GLU A 18 -24.85 -6.14 0.29
N PRO A 19 -24.81 -6.59 -0.99
CA PRO A 19 -23.59 -7.15 -1.56
C PRO A 19 -22.48 -6.13 -1.38
N ILE A 20 -21.30 -6.60 -0.93
CA ILE A 20 -20.12 -5.77 -0.65
C ILE A 20 -19.73 -5.07 -1.96
N SER A 21 -20.32 -3.91 -2.21
CA SER A 21 -20.18 -3.16 -3.45
C SER A 21 -18.85 -2.44 -3.44
N GLY A 22 -17.77 -3.22 -3.61
CA GLY A 22 -16.42 -2.74 -3.82
C GLY A 22 -15.82 -1.98 -2.63
N ILE A 23 -14.52 -2.11 -2.44
CA ILE A 23 -13.78 -1.21 -1.57
C ILE A 23 -13.91 0.20 -2.19
N VAL A 24 -14.76 1.07 -1.62
CA VAL A 24 -15.06 2.43 -2.11
C VAL A 24 -13.78 3.28 -2.30
N PHE A 25 -12.67 2.90 -1.66
CA PHE A 25 -11.37 3.53 -1.81
C PHE A 25 -10.66 3.18 -3.13
N ALA A 26 -10.95 2.04 -3.75
CA ALA A 26 -10.38 1.64 -5.05
C ALA A 26 -10.79 2.63 -6.17
N ASN A 27 -12.02 3.14 -6.10
CA ASN A 27 -12.54 4.07 -7.09
C ASN A 27 -12.02 5.52 -6.92
N ARG A 28 -11.24 5.78 -5.86
CA ARG A 28 -10.64 7.10 -5.67
C ARG A 28 -9.47 7.32 -6.61
N GLY A 29 -8.99 6.33 -7.37
CA GLY A 29 -7.79 6.46 -8.22
C GLY A 29 -6.50 6.46 -7.42
N ASP A 30 -5.36 6.31 -8.09
CA ASP A 30 -4.08 6.02 -7.43
C ASP A 30 -3.65 7.13 -6.45
N ILE A 31 -3.43 6.73 -5.20
CA ILE A 31 -2.84 7.54 -4.14
C ILE A 31 -1.80 6.66 -3.47
N GLY A 32 -0.55 7.12 -3.41
CA GLY A 32 0.55 6.37 -2.79
C GLY A 32 0.51 6.41 -1.27
N TYR A 33 -0.46 5.73 -0.65
CA TYR A 33 -0.62 5.71 0.82
C TYR A 33 0.48 4.92 1.53
N THR A 34 0.99 3.87 0.89
CA THR A 34 2.00 2.98 1.46
C THR A 34 3.28 3.10 0.64
N SER A 35 4.39 3.41 1.31
CA SER A 35 5.71 3.54 0.70
C SER A 35 6.79 3.14 1.71
N PHE A 36 7.89 2.57 1.24
CA PHE A 36 9.09 2.42 2.04
C PHE A 36 9.92 3.71 2.01
N TYR A 37 10.52 4.08 3.14
CA TYR A 37 11.37 5.25 3.23
C TYR A 37 12.61 4.96 4.07
N THR A 38 13.70 5.66 3.76
CA THR A 38 14.95 5.61 4.52
C THR A 38 15.65 6.96 4.44
N THR A 39 16.76 7.13 5.17
CA THR A 39 17.57 8.35 5.10
C THR A 39 18.46 8.34 3.86
N ARG A 40 18.82 9.52 3.36
CA ARG A 40 19.74 9.64 2.21
C ARG A 40 21.09 8.98 2.49
N THR A 41 21.62 9.16 3.70
CA THR A 41 22.88 8.56 4.14
C THR A 41 22.80 7.03 4.13
N TYR A 42 21.74 6.44 4.68
CA TYR A 42 21.58 4.98 4.67
C TYR A 42 21.50 4.44 3.25
N LEU A 43 20.75 5.10 2.36
CA LEU A 43 20.64 4.69 0.96
C LEU A 43 21.99 4.71 0.24
N GLN A 44 22.85 5.69 0.55
CA GLN A 44 24.18 5.81 -0.04
C GLN A 44 25.13 4.74 0.48
N ASP A 45 25.08 4.44 1.79
CA ASP A 45 25.99 3.50 2.43
C ASP A 45 25.58 2.03 2.22
N HIS A 46 24.29 1.78 1.94
CA HIS A 46 23.70 0.44 1.87
C HIS A 46 22.81 0.24 0.64
N LEU A 47 23.26 0.73 -0.52
CA LEU A 47 22.53 0.62 -1.79
C LEU A 47 22.09 -0.82 -2.09
N ASP A 48 23.00 -1.79 -1.94
CA ASP A 48 22.75 -3.21 -2.22
C ASP A 48 21.60 -3.78 -1.36
N ASN A 49 21.50 -3.37 -0.09
CA ASN A 49 20.42 -3.81 0.79
C ASN A 49 19.08 -3.24 0.32
N CYS A 50 19.06 -1.96 -0.09
CA CYS A 50 17.86 -1.33 -0.61
C CYS A 50 17.40 -1.97 -1.93
N GLN A 51 18.33 -2.32 -2.82
CA GLN A 51 18.00 -3.05 -4.06
C GLN A 51 17.49 -4.46 -3.76
N THR A 52 18.13 -5.19 -2.84
CA THR A 52 17.69 -6.52 -2.42
C THR A 52 16.27 -6.49 -1.85
N LEU A 53 15.95 -5.48 -1.03
CA LEU A 53 14.60 -5.28 -0.52
C LEU A 53 13.60 -5.05 -1.66
N LEU A 54 13.94 -4.17 -2.62
CA LEU A 54 13.07 -3.88 -3.75
C LEU A 54 12.83 -5.12 -4.62
N SER A 55 13.87 -5.88 -4.97
CA SER A 55 13.71 -7.13 -5.72
C SER A 55 12.83 -8.14 -4.97
N GLY A 56 12.91 -8.20 -3.64
CA GLY A 56 12.01 -9.02 -2.82
C GLY A 56 10.54 -8.56 -2.88
N ILE A 57 10.31 -7.25 -2.80
CA ILE A 57 8.97 -6.66 -2.92
C ILE A 57 8.38 -6.89 -4.31
N GLU A 58 9.16 -6.70 -5.37
CA GLU A 58 8.70 -6.95 -6.75
C GLU A 58 8.28 -8.40 -6.97
N ARG A 59 9.07 -9.35 -6.47
CA ARG A 59 8.72 -10.77 -6.51
C ARG A 59 7.45 -11.08 -5.73
N ALA A 60 7.24 -10.44 -4.57
CA ALA A 60 6.02 -10.59 -3.80
C ALA A 60 4.79 -10.02 -4.52
N LEU A 61 4.93 -8.84 -5.14
CA LEU A 61 3.87 -8.24 -5.97
C LEU A 61 3.55 -9.10 -7.19
N GLU A 62 4.56 -9.72 -7.81
CA GLU A 62 4.39 -10.65 -8.92
C GLU A 62 3.64 -11.91 -8.50
N ALA A 63 4.00 -12.52 -7.36
CA ALA A 63 3.29 -13.66 -6.78
C ALA A 63 1.83 -13.30 -6.48
N LEU A 64 1.59 -12.16 -5.82
CA LEU A 64 0.25 -11.63 -5.53
C LEU A 64 -0.60 -11.39 -6.79
N ALA A 65 0.02 -11.13 -7.93
CA ALA A 65 -0.68 -10.90 -9.19
C ALA A 65 -0.97 -12.21 -9.97
N LYS A 66 -0.22 -13.29 -9.74
CA LYS A 66 -0.29 -14.54 -10.52
C LYS A 66 -0.96 -15.69 -9.79
N GLU A 67 -0.73 -15.80 -8.48
CA GLU A 67 -1.12 -16.95 -7.68
C GLU A 67 -2.55 -16.81 -7.14
N SER A 68 -3.15 -17.95 -6.77
CA SER A 68 -4.49 -17.97 -6.23
C SER A 68 -4.50 -17.44 -4.79
N CYS A 69 -5.59 -16.78 -4.39
CA CYS A 69 -5.72 -16.27 -3.02
C CYS A 69 -5.67 -17.37 -1.95
N VAL A 70 -5.99 -18.62 -2.31
CA VAL A 70 -5.95 -19.78 -1.41
C VAL A 70 -4.52 -20.23 -1.17
N ASP A 71 -3.71 -20.32 -2.23
CA ASP A 71 -2.30 -20.73 -2.13
C ASP A 71 -1.52 -19.70 -1.31
N ILE A 72 -1.69 -18.41 -1.62
CA ILE A 72 -1.06 -17.31 -0.88
C ILE A 72 -1.51 -17.30 0.59
N ALA A 73 -2.79 -17.53 0.88
CA ALA A 73 -3.26 -17.62 2.26
C ALA A 73 -2.66 -18.80 3.03
N SER A 74 -2.41 -19.92 2.34
CA SER A 74 -1.75 -21.08 2.94
C SER A 74 -0.27 -20.80 3.23
N GLU A 75 0.43 -20.08 2.35
CA GLU A 75 1.83 -19.71 2.59
C GLU A 75 1.98 -18.70 3.74
N LEU A 76 1.01 -17.80 3.89
CA LEU A 76 1.03 -16.76 4.91
C LEU A 76 0.41 -17.19 6.25
N SER A 77 -0.18 -18.38 6.37
CA SER A 77 -0.95 -18.76 7.57
C SER A 77 -0.12 -18.71 8.85
N ASP A 78 1.15 -19.08 8.78
CA ASP A 78 2.05 -19.10 9.94
C ASP A 78 2.39 -17.68 10.44
N LEU A 79 2.29 -16.67 9.57
CA LEU A 79 2.46 -15.26 9.94
C LEU A 79 1.21 -14.69 10.62
N PHE A 80 0.06 -15.34 10.47
CA PHE A 80 -1.23 -14.93 11.02
C PHE A 80 -1.90 -16.07 11.80
N PRO A 81 -1.28 -16.57 12.89
CA PRO A 81 -1.76 -17.76 13.62
C PRO A 81 -3.17 -17.58 14.21
N ASP A 82 -3.56 -16.34 14.50
CA ASP A 82 -4.86 -15.99 15.06
C ASP A 82 -5.96 -15.80 13.98
N VAL A 83 -5.61 -15.88 12.69
CA VAL A 83 -6.54 -15.66 11.57
C VAL A 83 -6.79 -16.97 10.84
N PRO A 84 -8.05 -17.48 10.81
CA PRO A 84 -8.37 -18.65 10.02
C PRO A 84 -8.03 -18.48 8.53
N THR A 85 -7.34 -19.45 7.93
CA THR A 85 -6.91 -19.43 6.52
C THR A 85 -8.03 -19.08 5.52
N PRO A 86 -9.28 -19.58 5.67
CA PRO A 86 -10.37 -19.20 4.75
C PRO A 86 -10.72 -17.70 4.80
N ILE A 87 -10.58 -17.06 5.97
CA ILE A 87 -10.80 -15.63 6.13
C ILE A 87 -9.66 -14.85 5.47
N LEU A 88 -8.42 -15.31 5.65
CA LEU A 88 -7.24 -14.73 4.99
C LEU A 88 -7.35 -14.81 3.46
N ALA A 89 -7.75 -15.96 2.91
CA ALA A 89 -7.97 -16.14 1.47
C ALA A 89 -9.07 -15.22 0.92
N THR A 90 -10.17 -15.05 1.66
CA THR A 90 -11.25 -14.13 1.29
C THR A 90 -10.76 -12.68 1.25
N ALA A 91 -9.98 -12.26 2.25
CA ALA A 91 -9.40 -10.93 2.28
C ALA A 91 -8.43 -10.71 1.11
N ILE A 92 -7.50 -11.63 0.88
CA ILE A 92 -6.55 -11.56 -0.24
C ILE A 92 -7.29 -11.47 -1.57
N GLY A 93 -8.28 -12.34 -1.81
CA GLY A 93 -9.08 -12.31 -3.04
C GLY A 93 -9.85 -11.00 -3.22
N GLY A 94 -10.33 -10.38 -2.14
CA GLY A 94 -10.94 -9.05 -2.18
C GLY A 94 -9.98 -7.95 -2.65
N TYR A 95 -8.72 -8.00 -2.21
CA TYR A 95 -7.68 -7.05 -2.64
C TYR A 95 -7.21 -7.31 -4.07
N GLN A 96 -7.04 -8.58 -4.48
CA GLN A 96 -6.71 -8.97 -5.85
C GLN A 96 -7.78 -8.51 -6.84
N SER A 97 -9.05 -8.83 -6.56
CA SER A 97 -10.19 -8.46 -7.42
C SER A 97 -10.40 -6.96 -7.54
N SER A 98 -10.01 -6.20 -6.51
CA SER A 98 -10.07 -4.73 -6.51
C SER A 98 -8.86 -4.07 -7.16
N ASN A 99 -7.87 -4.85 -7.63
CA ASN A 99 -6.61 -4.38 -8.23
C ASN A 99 -5.93 -3.27 -7.38
N LEU A 100 -5.92 -3.46 -6.06
CA LEU A 100 -5.41 -2.47 -5.10
C LEU A 100 -3.89 -2.48 -4.94
N TRP A 101 -3.25 -3.61 -5.22
CA TRP A 101 -1.80 -3.70 -5.18
C TRP A 101 -1.18 -3.21 -6.49
N PRO A 102 -0.14 -2.38 -6.43
CA PRO A 102 0.55 -1.94 -7.61
C PRO A 102 1.25 -3.14 -8.27
N ARG A 103 1.37 -3.12 -9.60
CA ARG A 103 2.10 -4.17 -10.34
C ARG A 103 3.62 -3.97 -10.31
N GLN A 104 4.06 -2.77 -9.97
CA GLN A 104 5.45 -2.36 -9.96
C GLN A 104 5.74 -1.66 -8.64
N SER A 105 7.00 -1.67 -8.24
CA SER A 105 7.48 -1.05 -7.00
C SER A 105 7.62 0.48 -7.11
N ASP A 106 7.41 1.04 -8.31
CA ASP A 106 7.53 2.47 -8.56
C ASP A 106 6.37 3.24 -7.90
N LEU A 107 6.67 4.45 -7.45
CA LEU A 107 5.67 5.38 -6.98
C LEU A 107 5.36 6.38 -8.11
N PRO A 108 4.21 6.28 -8.80
CA PRO A 108 3.93 7.16 -9.92
C PRO A 108 3.89 8.63 -9.47
N VAL A 109 4.46 9.51 -10.30
CA VAL A 109 4.48 10.97 -10.04
C VAL A 109 3.06 11.50 -9.79
N ALA A 110 2.08 11.04 -10.57
CA ALA A 110 0.69 11.44 -10.42
C ALA A 110 0.12 11.06 -9.04
N ALA A 111 0.41 9.85 -8.56
CA ALA A 111 -0.05 9.37 -7.25
C ALA A 111 0.60 10.17 -6.10
N PHE A 112 1.89 10.49 -6.22
CA PHE A 112 2.60 11.35 -5.27
C PHE A 112 2.06 12.78 -5.26
N VAL A 113 1.90 13.40 -6.44
CA VAL A 113 1.38 14.77 -6.56
C VAL A 113 0.00 14.85 -5.96
N ARG A 114 -0.84 13.84 -6.21
CA ARG A 114 -2.19 13.79 -5.67
C ARG A 114 -2.22 13.69 -4.15
N LEU A 115 -1.40 12.81 -3.56
CA LEU A 115 -1.24 12.74 -2.11
C LEU A 115 -0.75 14.08 -1.54
N LYS A 116 0.31 14.64 -2.13
CA LYS A 116 0.91 15.91 -1.71
C LYS A 116 -0.09 17.06 -1.75
N SER A 117 -0.88 17.18 -2.82
CA SER A 117 -1.93 18.20 -2.95
C SER A 117 -3.01 18.03 -1.88
N ALA A 118 -3.41 16.79 -1.56
CA ALA A 118 -4.36 16.53 -0.49
C ALA A 118 -3.79 16.94 0.89
N LEU A 119 -2.51 16.68 1.15
CA LEU A 119 -1.84 17.07 2.39
C LEU A 119 -1.70 18.60 2.52
N LEU A 120 -1.39 19.30 1.42
CA LEU A 120 -1.34 20.78 1.37
C LEU A 120 -2.72 21.39 1.61
N ALA A 121 -3.74 20.92 0.87
CA ALA A 121 -5.11 21.40 1.02
C ALA A 121 -5.68 21.14 2.42
N GLY A 122 -5.29 20.02 3.04
CA GLY A 122 -5.64 19.69 4.42
C GLY A 122 -4.82 20.43 5.49
N GLY A 123 -3.83 21.24 5.11
CA GLY A 123 -2.95 21.95 6.04
C GLY A 123 -2.02 21.04 6.85
N LEU A 124 -1.80 19.80 6.41
CA LEU A 124 -0.93 18.83 7.08
C LEU A 124 0.56 19.07 6.77
N ILE A 125 0.85 19.69 5.62
CA ILE A 125 2.18 20.18 5.26
C ILE A 125 2.08 21.65 4.84
N SER A 126 3.12 22.43 5.15
CA SER A 126 3.15 23.88 4.91
C SER A 126 3.92 24.28 3.65
N ARG A 127 4.66 23.35 3.04
CA ARG A 127 5.53 23.62 1.89
C ARG A 127 5.35 22.57 0.81
N ASP A 128 5.49 23.02 -0.43
CA ASP A 128 5.58 22.12 -1.56
C ASP A 128 6.95 21.43 -1.59
N ILE A 129 6.96 20.14 -1.89
CA ILE A 129 8.17 19.31 -1.96
C ILE A 129 8.23 18.68 -3.37
N PRO A 130 9.30 18.94 -4.13
CA PRO A 130 9.51 18.30 -5.44
C PRO A 130 9.65 16.78 -5.31
N TYR A 131 9.10 16.05 -6.27
CA TYR A 131 9.10 14.59 -6.28
C TYR A 131 10.54 14.03 -6.26
N GLU A 132 11.41 14.61 -7.10
CA GLU A 132 12.81 14.23 -7.25
C GLU A 132 13.66 14.39 -5.98
N ASN A 133 13.20 15.19 -5.02
CA ASN A 133 13.93 15.40 -3.77
C ASN A 133 13.70 14.29 -2.75
N VAL A 134 12.58 13.57 -2.86
CA VAL A 134 12.11 12.62 -1.84
C VAL A 134 11.94 11.21 -2.36
N ILE A 135 11.88 11.02 -3.68
CA ILE A 135 11.79 9.69 -4.29
C ILE A 135 13.14 9.30 -4.90
N ALA A 136 13.71 8.21 -4.38
CA ALA A 136 14.83 7.54 -5.01
C ALA A 136 14.29 6.57 -6.08
N ARG A 137 14.90 6.59 -7.26
CA ARG A 137 14.71 5.53 -8.26
C ARG A 137 15.88 4.59 -8.17
N LEU A 138 15.57 3.34 -7.83
CA LEU A 138 16.53 2.25 -7.76
C LEU A 138 16.10 1.23 -8.79
N GLU A 139 17.02 0.82 -9.64
CA GLU A 139 16.78 -0.31 -10.53
C GLU A 139 16.93 -1.59 -9.69
N ALA A 140 15.93 -2.47 -9.74
CA ALA A 140 16.03 -3.81 -9.19
C ALA A 140 17.08 -4.59 -10.00
N SER A 141 17.94 -5.33 -9.28
CA SER A 141 19.04 -6.12 -9.83
C SER A 141 18.63 -7.52 -10.26
#